data_AF-A0A9E7EB14-F1
#
_entry.id   AF-A0A9E7EB14-F1
#
_cell.length_a   1.000
_cell.length_b   1.000
_cell.length_c   1.000
_cell.angle_alpha   90.00
_cell.angle_beta   90.00
_cell.angle_gamma   90.00
#
_symmetry.space_group_name_H-M   'P 1'
#
loop_
_entity.id
_entity.type
_entity.pdbx_description
1 polymer ?
#
loop_
_entity_poly.entity_id
_entity_poly.type
_entity_poly.pdbx_seq_one_letter_code
_entity_poly.pdbx_strand_id
1 'polypeptide(L)'
;MIGIDASLANAFRRILIAEVPTMAIEKVLMVNNTSVVADEVLAHRLGLIPLNADPRLFEYLSENDAPNERNTIVYKLDVSCKKGSPRVTVKSDQLKWLPHGSELQMDSHDISAKAKSYTSFSCIQDSLPEFSKKPLGVKFDDIIIAKLGPGQAIELEAHAVKGIGKIHAKWSPVATAWYRMLPEVSLLKEVTGDDAEKLVKKCPVNVFDIEDLGNAGGKKAVVANPRACTLCRECIRGVNEELVELKRVKDHFIFTVESTGALSPEELFIEAVKILEDKCDRVISELS
;
A
#
# COMPACT_ATOMS: atom_id res chain seq x y z
N MET A 1 -5.96 18.46 6.21
CA MET A 1 -6.39 18.53 7.62
C MET A 1 -5.96 19.88 8.15
N ILE A 2 -6.90 20.68 8.67
CA ILE A 2 -6.68 22.05 9.15
C ILE A 2 -7.07 22.10 10.62
N GLY A 3 -6.28 22.78 11.46
CA GLY A 3 -6.56 22.97 12.88
C GLY A 3 -6.18 21.78 13.78
N ILE A 4 -5.35 20.85 13.30
CA ILE A 4 -4.88 19.71 14.09
C ILE A 4 -3.40 19.87 14.47
N ASP A 5 -2.98 19.18 15.53
CA ASP A 5 -1.57 19.14 15.93
C ASP A 5 -0.78 18.09 15.13
N ALA A 6 0.54 18.29 15.04
CA ALA A 6 1.47 17.38 14.37
C ALA A 6 1.49 15.98 15.00
N SER A 7 1.24 15.85 16.31
CA SER A 7 1.18 14.56 17.00
C SER A 7 0.07 13.67 16.44
N LEU A 8 -1.14 14.23 16.28
CA LEU A 8 -2.30 13.51 15.75
C LEU A 8 -2.14 13.20 14.25
N ALA A 9 -1.65 14.16 13.46
CA ALA A 9 -1.31 13.92 12.06
C ALA A 9 -0.32 12.74 11.92
N ASN A 10 0.76 12.75 12.70
CA ASN A 10 1.75 11.69 12.66
C ASN A 10 1.21 10.35 13.16
N ALA A 11 0.27 10.34 14.12
CA ALA A 11 -0.41 9.14 14.55
C ALA A 11 -1.16 8.46 13.39
N PHE A 12 -1.98 9.20 12.64
CA PHE A 12 -2.68 8.65 11.47
C PHE A 12 -1.71 8.14 10.40
N ARG A 13 -0.65 8.91 10.11
CA ARG A 13 0.39 8.47 9.17
C ARG A 13 1.03 7.14 9.58
N ARG A 14 1.33 6.97 10.87
CA ARG A 14 1.95 5.74 11.41
C ARG A 14 0.98 4.56 11.37
N ILE A 15 -0.28 4.79 11.74
CA ILE A 15 -1.32 3.74 11.74
C ILE A 15 -1.56 3.24 10.31
N LEU A 16 -1.67 4.14 9.32
CA LEU A 16 -1.82 3.78 7.91
C LEU A 16 -0.71 2.86 7.39
N ILE A 17 0.54 3.09 7.83
CA ILE A 17 1.70 2.31 7.37
C ILE A 17 1.82 0.97 8.11
N ALA A 18 1.57 0.96 9.42
CA ALA A 18 2.00 -0.14 10.27
C ALA A 18 0.85 -0.94 10.90
N GLU A 19 -0.37 -0.42 10.97
CA GLU A 19 -1.40 -1.00 11.86
C GLU A 19 -2.72 -1.27 11.17
N VAL A 20 -3.02 -0.64 10.04
CA VAL A 20 -4.17 -1.03 9.22
C VAL A 20 -3.90 -2.42 8.62
N PRO A 21 -4.75 -3.43 8.88
CA PRO A 21 -4.50 -4.79 8.45
C PRO A 21 -4.77 -5.01 6.96
N THR A 22 -4.12 -6.01 6.38
CA THR A 22 -4.37 -6.51 5.02
C THR A 22 -4.22 -8.03 4.95
N MET A 23 -4.57 -8.63 3.80
CA MET A 23 -4.32 -10.03 3.50
C MET A 23 -3.05 -10.16 2.65
N ALA A 24 -2.11 -11.02 3.06
CA ALA A 24 -0.91 -11.33 2.28
C ALA A 24 -0.49 -12.79 2.46
N ILE A 25 0.28 -13.32 1.50
CA ILE A 25 0.79 -14.69 1.52
C ILE A 25 1.84 -14.84 2.63
N GLU A 26 1.62 -15.83 3.51
CA GLU A 26 2.48 -16.14 4.65
C GLU A 26 3.19 -17.47 4.49
N LYS A 27 2.46 -18.53 4.14
CA LYS A 27 3.02 -19.87 3.96
C LYS A 27 2.96 -20.27 2.51
N VAL A 28 4.04 -20.85 2.00
CA VAL A 28 4.12 -21.41 0.64
C VAL A 28 4.53 -22.87 0.77
N LEU A 29 3.67 -23.77 0.32
CA LEU A 29 3.88 -25.21 0.26
C LEU A 29 4.41 -25.54 -1.12
N MET A 30 5.71 -25.82 -1.22
CA MET A 30 6.35 -26.17 -2.49
C MET A 30 6.15 -27.65 -2.78
N VAL A 31 5.54 -27.98 -3.93
CA VAL A 31 5.43 -29.36 -4.40
C VAL A 31 6.62 -29.69 -5.29
N ASN A 32 6.87 -28.83 -6.27
CA ASN A 32 7.96 -29.00 -7.22
C ASN A 32 8.43 -27.65 -7.75
N ASN A 33 9.71 -27.34 -7.59
CA ASN A 33 10.35 -26.19 -8.22
C ASN A 33 11.62 -26.63 -8.94
N THR A 34 11.57 -26.65 -10.27
CA THR A 34 12.74 -26.89 -11.13
C THR A 34 13.19 -25.62 -11.86
N SER A 35 12.68 -24.46 -11.42
CA SER A 35 13.07 -23.17 -11.97
C SER A 35 14.48 -22.77 -11.50
N VAL A 36 14.98 -21.66 -12.05
CA VAL A 36 16.27 -21.08 -11.61
C VAL A 36 16.13 -20.30 -10.31
N VAL A 37 14.91 -19.92 -9.93
CA VAL A 37 14.65 -19.13 -8.72
C VAL A 37 14.57 -20.10 -7.53
N ALA A 38 15.39 -19.86 -6.52
CA ALA A 38 15.38 -20.64 -5.28
C ALA A 38 14.04 -20.51 -4.54
N ASP A 39 13.66 -21.54 -3.78
CA ASP A 39 12.34 -21.66 -3.15
C ASP A 39 12.04 -20.48 -2.20
N GLU A 40 13.01 -20.10 -1.38
CA GLU A 40 12.89 -19.01 -0.42
C GLU A 40 12.72 -17.65 -1.11
N VAL A 41 13.39 -17.45 -2.25
CA VAL A 41 13.27 -16.23 -3.05
C VAL A 41 11.90 -16.17 -3.74
N LEU A 42 11.43 -17.31 -4.26
CA LEU A 42 10.12 -17.42 -4.88
C LEU A 42 9.01 -17.15 -3.86
N ALA A 43 9.09 -17.78 -2.67
CA ALA A 43 8.15 -17.56 -1.58
C ALA A 43 8.13 -16.10 -1.11
N HIS A 44 9.30 -15.47 -0.98
CA HIS A 44 9.40 -14.05 -0.64
C HIS A 44 8.72 -13.15 -1.68
N ARG A 45 8.91 -13.43 -2.98
CA ARG A 45 8.24 -12.67 -4.06
C ARG A 45 6.72 -12.83 -4.01
N LEU A 46 6.23 -14.06 -3.80
CA LEU A 46 4.80 -14.33 -3.65
C LEU A 46 4.20 -13.56 -2.45
N GLY A 47 4.94 -13.51 -1.33
CA GLY A 47 4.54 -12.74 -0.14
C GLY A 47 4.29 -11.25 -0.39
N LEU A 48 4.92 -10.66 -1.41
CA LEU A 48 4.79 -9.23 -1.75
C LEU A 48 3.71 -8.94 -2.79
N ILE A 49 3.00 -9.94 -3.31
CA ILE A 49 1.91 -9.73 -4.26
C ILE A 49 0.69 -9.22 -3.50
N PRO A 50 0.18 -8.01 -3.81
CA PRO A 50 -1.01 -7.49 -3.15
C PRO A 50 -2.23 -8.28 -3.60
N LEU A 51 -3.02 -8.72 -2.61
CA LEU A 51 -4.23 -9.50 -2.82
C LEU A 51 -5.47 -8.61 -2.87
N ASN A 52 -6.47 -9.02 -3.64
CA ASN A 52 -7.73 -8.30 -3.78
C ASN A 52 -8.78 -8.83 -2.79
N ALA A 53 -8.41 -8.86 -1.50
CA ALA A 53 -9.25 -9.39 -0.42
C ALA A 53 -9.48 -8.31 0.64
N ASP A 54 -10.74 -8.15 1.07
CA ASP A 54 -11.09 -7.22 2.14
C ASP A 54 -10.73 -7.83 3.50
N PRO A 55 -9.75 -7.28 4.24
CA PRO A 55 -9.29 -7.83 5.51
C PRO A 55 -10.36 -7.78 6.62
N ARG A 56 -11.43 -6.98 6.46
CA ARG A 56 -12.53 -6.89 7.43
C ARG A 56 -13.37 -8.17 7.50
N LEU A 57 -13.38 -8.95 6.42
CA LEU A 57 -14.12 -10.20 6.31
C LEU A 57 -13.39 -11.41 6.92
N PHE A 58 -12.11 -11.23 7.30
CA PHE A 58 -11.26 -12.29 7.81
C PHE A 58 -10.86 -12.06 9.26
N GLU A 59 -10.72 -13.16 9.99
CA GLU A 59 -10.20 -13.22 11.35
C GLU A 59 -8.66 -13.35 11.33
N TYR A 60 -8.03 -13.01 12.45
CA TYR A 60 -6.59 -13.27 12.62
C TYR A 60 -6.37 -14.76 12.89
N LEU A 61 -5.32 -15.32 12.29
CA LEU A 61 -4.89 -16.69 12.55
C LEU A 61 -3.97 -16.69 13.78
N SER A 62 -4.41 -17.29 14.89
CA SER A 62 -3.57 -17.49 16.08
C SER A 62 -2.69 -18.73 15.93
N GLU A 63 -1.63 -18.87 16.74
CA GLU A 63 -0.69 -20.00 16.67
C GLU A 63 -1.37 -21.38 16.89
N ASN A 64 -2.45 -21.42 17.67
CA ASN A 64 -3.21 -22.63 17.97
C ASN A 64 -4.38 -22.87 17.01
N ASP A 65 -4.67 -21.93 16.11
CA ASP A 65 -5.83 -22.01 15.23
C ASP A 65 -5.51 -22.85 13.99
N ALA A 66 -6.45 -23.70 13.60
CA ALA A 66 -6.38 -24.38 12.32
C ALA A 66 -6.75 -23.40 11.19
N PRO A 67 -6.04 -23.44 10.04
CA PRO A 67 -6.46 -22.70 8.85
C PRO A 67 -7.87 -23.11 8.40
N ASN A 68 -8.79 -22.15 8.35
CA ASN A 68 -10.19 -22.31 8.00
C ASN A 68 -10.64 -21.24 6.98
N GLU A 69 -11.89 -21.32 6.55
CA GLU A 69 -12.46 -20.44 5.52
C GLU A 69 -12.59 -18.96 5.94
N ARG A 70 -12.52 -18.65 7.23
CA ARG A 70 -12.66 -17.29 7.79
C ARG A 70 -11.31 -16.64 8.10
N ASN A 71 -10.21 -17.41 8.18
CA ASN A 71 -8.89 -16.86 8.53
C ASN A 71 -7.84 -17.02 7.41
N THR A 72 -8.06 -17.92 6.44
CA THR A 72 -7.06 -18.28 5.42
C THR A 72 -7.66 -18.25 4.02
N ILE A 73 -6.87 -17.77 3.05
CA ILE A 73 -7.16 -17.89 1.61
C ILE A 73 -6.07 -18.75 0.98
N VAL A 74 -6.44 -19.75 0.19
CA VAL A 74 -5.49 -20.65 -0.47
C VAL A 74 -5.43 -20.36 -1.95
N TYR A 75 -4.21 -20.36 -2.49
CA TYR A 75 -3.94 -20.19 -3.91
C TYR A 75 -3.06 -21.31 -4.44
N LYS A 76 -3.22 -21.67 -5.71
CA LYS A 76 -2.40 -22.64 -6.44
C LYS A 76 -1.68 -21.98 -7.59
N LEU A 77 -0.40 -22.29 -7.74
CA LEU A 77 0.38 -21.95 -8.92
C LEU A 77 0.95 -23.25 -9.50
N ASP A 78 0.49 -23.61 -10.69
CA ASP A 78 0.94 -24.78 -11.44
C ASP A 78 1.23 -24.34 -12.88
N VAL A 79 2.52 -24.20 -13.18
CA VAL A 79 3.00 -23.73 -14.49
C VAL A 79 4.20 -24.57 -14.91
N SER A 80 4.12 -25.13 -16.11
CA SER A 80 5.21 -25.89 -16.74
C SER A 80 5.55 -25.36 -18.13
N CYS A 81 6.84 -25.35 -18.45
CA CYS A 81 7.36 -25.00 -19.76
C CYS A 81 7.79 -26.28 -20.48
N LYS A 82 7.11 -26.62 -21.59
CA LYS A 82 7.36 -27.88 -22.31
C LYS A 82 8.74 -27.86 -22.99
N LYS A 83 9.35 -29.03 -23.17
CA LYS A 83 10.59 -29.14 -23.96
C LYS A 83 10.31 -28.68 -25.41
N GLY A 84 11.13 -27.77 -25.92
CA GLY A 84 10.97 -27.20 -27.27
C GLY A 84 10.04 -25.99 -27.38
N SER A 85 9.36 -25.56 -26.31
CA SER A 85 8.60 -24.30 -26.32
C SER A 85 9.50 -23.10 -26.01
N PRO A 86 9.13 -21.87 -26.40
CA PRO A 86 9.82 -20.67 -25.95
C PRO A 86 9.73 -20.51 -24.42
N ARG A 87 10.61 -19.67 -23.86
CA ARG A 87 10.59 -19.35 -22.43
C ARG A 87 9.24 -18.77 -22.02
N VAL A 88 8.70 -19.24 -20.91
CA VAL A 88 7.43 -18.78 -20.34
C VAL A 88 7.72 -17.78 -19.22
N THR A 89 7.01 -16.66 -19.19
CA THR A 89 7.06 -15.73 -18.06
C THR A 89 5.88 -16.01 -17.16
N VAL A 90 6.16 -16.40 -15.93
CA VAL A 90 5.16 -16.68 -14.90
C VAL A 90 4.73 -15.36 -14.27
N LYS A 91 3.43 -15.10 -14.25
CA LYS A 91 2.83 -13.86 -13.77
C LYS A 91 1.80 -14.12 -12.67
N SER A 92 1.38 -13.05 -11.98
CA SER A 92 0.45 -13.11 -10.85
C SER A 92 -0.96 -13.56 -11.21
N ASP A 93 -1.43 -13.34 -12.45
CA ASP A 93 -2.70 -13.87 -12.96
C ASP A 93 -2.79 -15.41 -12.95
N GLN A 94 -1.65 -16.09 -12.98
CA GLN A 94 -1.58 -17.55 -12.94
C GLN A 94 -1.79 -18.12 -11.52
N LEU A 95 -1.84 -17.26 -10.50
CA LEU A 95 -2.12 -17.65 -9.13
C LEU A 95 -3.64 -17.82 -8.95
N LYS A 96 -4.10 -19.08 -8.93
CA LYS A 96 -5.53 -19.43 -8.90
C LYS A 96 -6.02 -19.60 -7.48
N TRP A 97 -7.11 -18.93 -7.12
CA TRP A 97 -7.76 -19.14 -5.83
C TRP A 97 -8.42 -20.53 -5.74
N LEU A 98 -8.23 -21.19 -4.59
CA LEU A 98 -8.85 -22.47 -4.26
C LEU A 98 -9.93 -22.26 -3.17
N PRO A 99 -11.23 -22.18 -3.53
CA PRO A 99 -12.30 -21.89 -2.57
C PRO A 99 -12.63 -23.07 -1.64
N HIS A 100 -12.16 -24.27 -1.97
CA HIS A 100 -12.34 -25.49 -1.19
C HIS A 100 -11.24 -25.71 -0.13
N GLY A 101 -10.24 -24.83 -0.09
CA GLY A 101 -9.03 -25.00 0.73
C GLY A 101 -7.92 -25.70 -0.02
N SER A 102 -6.93 -26.19 0.74
CA SER A 102 -5.73 -26.87 0.23
C SER A 102 -6.07 -28.22 -0.40
N GLU A 103 -5.54 -28.45 -1.60
CA GLU A 103 -5.61 -29.74 -2.30
C GLU A 103 -4.47 -30.67 -1.86
N LEU A 104 -3.41 -30.12 -1.24
CA LEU A 104 -2.29 -30.87 -0.72
C LEU A 104 -2.63 -31.62 0.58
N GLN A 105 -2.12 -32.84 0.67
CA GLN A 105 -2.27 -33.70 1.85
C GLN A 105 -1.05 -33.54 2.75
N MET A 106 -1.29 -33.54 4.06
CA MET A 106 -0.22 -33.65 5.04
C MET A 106 0.20 -35.11 5.13
N ASP A 107 1.51 -35.36 5.05
CA ASP A 107 2.07 -36.68 5.34
C ASP A 107 1.85 -37.02 6.82
N SER A 108 0.85 -37.86 7.11
CA SER A 108 0.72 -38.46 8.43
C SER A 108 1.58 -39.72 8.49
N HIS A 109 2.52 -39.75 9.45
CA HIS A 109 3.30 -40.97 9.74
C HIS A 109 2.43 -42.15 10.22
N ASP A 110 1.15 -41.92 10.54
CA ASP A 110 0.17 -42.94 10.89
C ASP A 110 -0.63 -43.43 9.68
N ILE A 111 -0.51 -44.72 9.38
CA ILE A 111 -1.17 -45.42 8.25
C ILE A 111 -2.71 -45.50 8.43
N SER A 112 -3.23 -45.19 9.61
CA SER A 112 -4.66 -45.31 9.97
C SER A 112 -5.40 -43.96 10.11
N ALA A 113 -4.71 -42.83 9.99
CA ALA A 113 -5.34 -41.51 10.03
C ALA A 113 -5.88 -41.14 8.64
N LYS A 114 -7.11 -40.61 8.57
CA LYS A 114 -7.65 -40.04 7.32
C LYS A 114 -6.70 -38.93 6.85
N ALA A 115 -6.35 -38.94 5.56
CA ALA A 115 -5.54 -37.92 4.92
C ALA A 115 -6.08 -36.52 5.29
N LYS A 116 -5.28 -35.76 6.04
CA LYS A 116 -5.63 -34.42 6.52
C LYS A 116 -5.00 -33.41 5.57
N SER A 117 -5.78 -32.52 4.99
CA SER A 117 -5.24 -31.41 4.20
C SER A 117 -4.69 -30.31 5.11
N TYR A 118 -3.93 -29.38 4.54
CA TYR A 118 -3.36 -28.25 5.28
C TYR A 118 -4.40 -27.22 5.77
N THR A 119 -5.68 -27.39 5.39
CA THR A 119 -6.79 -26.52 5.79
C THR A 119 -8.01 -27.32 6.19
N SER A 120 -8.74 -26.88 7.22
CA SER A 120 -9.98 -27.52 7.68
C SER A 120 -11.19 -26.65 7.32
N PHE A 121 -11.52 -26.53 6.03
CA PHE A 121 -12.62 -25.68 5.57
C PHE A 121 -13.96 -26.38 5.83
N SER A 122 -14.85 -25.75 6.58
CA SER A 122 -16.18 -26.30 6.87
C SER A 122 -17.19 -26.05 5.75
N CYS A 123 -16.95 -25.00 4.96
CA CYS A 123 -17.75 -24.62 3.80
C CYS A 123 -16.87 -24.03 2.68
N ILE A 124 -17.45 -23.90 1.48
CA ILE A 124 -16.77 -23.39 0.29
C ILE A 124 -16.81 -21.86 0.34
N GLN A 125 -15.66 -21.19 0.26
CA GLN A 125 -15.62 -19.72 0.36
C GLN A 125 -16.44 -19.04 -0.75
N ASP A 126 -16.45 -19.58 -1.96
CA ASP A 126 -17.22 -19.03 -3.09
C ASP A 126 -18.75 -19.08 -2.87
N SER A 127 -19.24 -19.98 -2.01
CA SER A 127 -20.66 -20.04 -1.65
C SER A 127 -21.08 -18.94 -0.68
N LEU A 128 -20.12 -18.27 -0.03
CA LEU A 128 -20.42 -17.21 0.92
C LEU A 128 -20.86 -15.93 0.17
N PRO A 129 -21.97 -15.29 0.58
CA PRO A 129 -22.46 -14.06 -0.06
C PRO A 129 -21.43 -12.93 -0.09
N GLU A 130 -20.50 -12.93 0.87
CA GLU A 130 -19.44 -11.94 1.03
C GLU A 130 -18.38 -12.06 -0.08
N PHE A 131 -18.13 -13.28 -0.58
CA PHE A 131 -17.05 -13.57 -1.55
C PHE A 131 -17.57 -13.84 -2.98
N SER A 132 -18.82 -14.25 -3.15
CA SER A 132 -19.40 -14.57 -4.47
C SER A 132 -19.44 -13.38 -5.44
N LYS A 133 -19.46 -12.15 -4.93
CA LYS A 133 -19.50 -10.93 -5.74
C LYS A 133 -18.14 -10.54 -6.31
N LYS A 134 -17.04 -11.01 -5.70
CA LYS A 134 -15.69 -10.58 -6.04
C LYS A 134 -14.69 -11.70 -5.72
N PRO A 135 -14.09 -12.34 -6.73
CA PRO A 135 -13.17 -13.45 -6.49
C PRO A 135 -11.96 -12.97 -5.69
N LEU A 136 -11.52 -13.80 -4.74
CA LEU A 136 -10.34 -13.56 -3.90
C LEU A 136 -9.06 -13.80 -4.70
N GLY A 137 -8.82 -12.96 -5.71
CA GLY A 137 -7.66 -13.03 -6.59
C GLY A 137 -6.53 -12.07 -6.21
N VAL A 138 -5.58 -11.91 -7.12
CA VAL A 138 -4.53 -10.89 -7.02
C VAL A 138 -5.07 -9.51 -7.41
N LYS A 139 -4.41 -8.44 -6.95
CA LYS A 139 -4.80 -7.07 -7.33
C LYS A 139 -4.28 -6.65 -8.70
N PHE A 140 -3.07 -7.08 -9.05
CA PHE A 140 -2.42 -6.80 -10.32
C PHE A 140 -2.09 -8.11 -11.00
N ASP A 141 -2.48 -8.24 -12.26
CA ASP A 141 -2.40 -9.49 -13.04
C ASP A 141 -1.06 -9.66 -13.77
N ASP A 142 -0.23 -8.61 -13.83
CA ASP A 142 0.96 -8.53 -14.66
C ASP A 142 2.29 -8.60 -13.88
N ILE A 143 2.26 -8.85 -12.57
CA ILE A 143 3.45 -8.95 -11.74
C ILE A 143 4.22 -10.21 -12.13
N ILE A 144 5.46 -10.05 -12.60
CA ILE A 144 6.32 -11.16 -12.98
C ILE A 144 6.83 -11.86 -11.72
N ILE A 145 6.53 -13.15 -11.59
CA ILE A 145 6.96 -14.01 -10.49
C ILE A 145 8.30 -14.66 -10.83
N ALA A 146 8.35 -15.38 -11.96
CA ALA A 146 9.51 -16.15 -12.40
C ALA A 146 9.57 -16.24 -13.94
N LYS A 147 10.69 -16.71 -14.48
CA LYS A 147 10.84 -17.05 -15.90
C LYS A 147 11.31 -18.49 -16.02
N LEU A 148 10.59 -19.28 -16.82
CA LEU A 148 10.84 -20.70 -17.00
C LEU A 148 11.46 -20.99 -18.38
N GLY A 149 12.54 -21.77 -18.36
CA GLY A 149 13.12 -22.39 -19.54
C GLY A 149 12.45 -23.73 -19.89
N PRO A 150 12.71 -24.28 -21.10
CA PRO A 150 12.13 -25.53 -21.54
C PRO A 150 12.46 -26.69 -20.59
N GLY A 151 11.43 -27.41 -20.13
CA GLY A 151 11.55 -28.52 -19.18
C GLY A 151 11.45 -28.13 -17.70
N GLN A 152 11.36 -26.83 -17.36
CA GLN A 152 11.16 -26.37 -15.99
C GLN A 152 9.68 -26.23 -15.65
N ALA A 153 9.35 -26.43 -14.38
CA ALA A 153 8.02 -26.31 -13.81
C ALA A 153 8.07 -25.75 -12.40
N ILE A 154 6.98 -25.09 -12.00
CA ILE A 154 6.69 -24.62 -10.65
C ILE A 154 5.30 -25.13 -10.29
N GLU A 155 5.20 -25.84 -9.18
CA GLU A 155 3.96 -26.31 -8.57
C GLU A 155 4.01 -26.03 -7.06
N LEU A 156 3.08 -25.21 -6.58
CA LEU A 156 2.97 -24.82 -5.18
C LEU A 156 1.55 -24.42 -4.78
N GLU A 157 1.30 -24.44 -3.48
CA GLU A 157 0.17 -23.77 -2.84
C GLU A 157 0.65 -22.63 -1.94
N ALA A 158 -0.08 -21.52 -1.93
CA ALA A 158 0.22 -20.34 -1.13
C ALA A 158 -0.97 -19.99 -0.24
N HIS A 159 -0.71 -19.85 1.06
CA HIS A 159 -1.71 -19.56 2.08
C HIS A 159 -1.55 -18.11 2.52
N ALA A 160 -2.60 -17.33 2.32
CA ALA A 160 -2.67 -15.94 2.74
C ALA A 160 -3.48 -15.77 4.02
N VAL A 161 -3.00 -14.89 4.89
CA VAL A 161 -3.58 -14.60 6.20
C VAL A 161 -3.63 -13.10 6.45
N LYS A 162 -4.49 -12.72 7.40
CA LYS A 162 -4.61 -11.35 7.87
C LYS A 162 -3.41 -10.97 8.73
N GLY A 163 -2.83 -9.80 8.50
CA GLY A 163 -1.70 -9.27 9.27
C GLY A 163 -1.57 -7.76 9.17
N ILE A 164 -0.61 -7.19 9.90
CA ILE A 164 -0.35 -5.74 9.96
C ILE A 164 1.09 -5.40 9.55
N GLY A 165 1.28 -4.20 8.98
CA GLY A 165 2.58 -3.73 8.49
C GLY A 165 3.69 -3.69 9.55
N LYS A 166 3.33 -3.56 10.84
CA LYS A 166 4.27 -3.59 11.98
C LYS A 166 4.99 -4.94 12.11
N ILE A 167 4.33 -6.04 11.73
CA ILE A 167 4.92 -7.38 11.77
C ILE A 167 5.83 -7.57 10.54
N HIS A 168 5.32 -7.24 9.35
CA HIS A 168 6.10 -7.30 8.12
C HIS A 168 5.54 -6.31 7.09
N ALA A 169 6.43 -5.67 6.32
CA ALA A 169 6.07 -4.64 5.36
C ALA A 169 5.10 -5.10 4.25
N LYS A 170 5.04 -6.41 3.97
CA LYS A 170 4.09 -7.01 3.01
C LYS A 170 2.62 -6.75 3.35
N TRP A 171 2.31 -6.52 4.62
CA TRP A 171 0.96 -6.19 5.07
C TRP A 171 0.68 -4.68 5.10
N SER A 172 1.62 -3.82 4.67
CA SER A 172 1.36 -2.39 4.55
C SER A 172 0.31 -2.17 3.44
N PRO A 173 -0.87 -1.58 3.75
CA PRO A 173 -1.90 -1.30 2.76
C PRO A 173 -1.58 -0.12 1.85
N VAL A 174 -0.57 0.66 2.22
CA VAL A 174 -0.18 1.87 1.50
C VAL A 174 1.14 1.64 0.78
N ALA A 175 1.21 2.10 -0.48
CA ALA A 175 2.47 2.27 -1.19
C ALA A 175 3.26 3.38 -0.50
N THR A 176 2.60 4.50 -0.21
CA THR A 176 3.12 5.55 0.66
C THR A 176 1.99 6.30 1.34
N ALA A 177 2.21 6.67 2.60
CA ALA A 177 1.38 7.60 3.33
C ALA A 177 2.28 8.65 3.97
N TRP A 178 2.15 9.90 3.54
CA TRP A 178 2.96 10.99 4.03
C TRP A 178 2.15 12.28 4.05
N TYR A 179 2.68 13.26 4.75
CA TYR A 179 2.12 14.60 4.77
C TYR A 179 3.21 15.65 4.71
N ARG A 180 2.83 16.82 4.25
CA ARG A 180 3.62 18.05 4.41
C ARG A 180 2.73 19.15 4.96
N MET A 181 3.32 20.09 5.67
CA MET A 181 2.62 21.33 6.03
C MET A 181 2.40 22.18 4.78
N LEU A 182 1.28 22.92 4.76
CA LEU A 182 1.02 23.92 3.71
C LEU A 182 2.16 24.95 3.72
N PRO A 183 2.85 25.17 2.58
CA PRO A 183 3.80 26.25 2.45
C PRO A 183 3.10 27.58 2.59
N GLU A 184 3.66 28.46 3.41
CA GLU A 184 3.27 29.86 3.50
C GLU A 184 4.35 30.67 2.77
N VAL A 185 3.96 31.31 1.68
CA VAL A 185 4.87 32.12 0.86
C VAL A 185 4.36 33.55 0.93
N SER A 186 5.16 34.44 1.48
CA SER A 186 4.83 35.87 1.61
C SER A 186 5.89 36.73 0.91
N LEU A 187 5.42 37.81 0.29
CA LEU A 187 6.28 38.85 -0.26
C LEU A 187 6.41 39.96 0.80
N LEU A 188 7.62 40.21 1.28
CA LEU A 188 7.87 41.21 2.32
C LEU A 188 7.85 42.64 1.76
N LYS A 189 8.17 42.79 0.47
CA LYS A 189 8.19 44.04 -0.28
C LYS A 189 7.48 43.83 -1.62
N GLU A 190 6.99 44.92 -2.21
CA GLU A 190 6.44 44.85 -3.56
C GLU A 190 7.56 44.55 -4.56
N VAL A 191 7.38 43.49 -5.35
CA VAL A 191 8.32 43.09 -6.41
C VAL A 191 7.68 43.45 -7.74
N THR A 192 8.28 44.40 -8.47
CA THR A 192 7.77 44.92 -9.73
C THR A 192 8.80 44.84 -10.86
N GLY A 193 8.33 44.97 -12.10
CA GLY A 193 9.18 45.03 -13.30
C GLY A 193 9.99 43.75 -13.56
N ASP A 194 11.25 43.90 -13.97
CA ASP A 194 12.11 42.78 -14.36
C ASP A 194 12.34 41.77 -13.23
N ASP A 195 12.34 42.22 -11.97
CA ASP A 195 12.54 41.33 -10.82
C ASP A 195 11.31 40.46 -10.54
N ALA A 196 10.11 40.93 -10.88
CA ALA A 196 8.89 40.12 -10.84
C ALA A 196 8.95 38.98 -11.87
N GLU A 197 9.37 39.29 -13.10
CA GLU A 197 9.53 38.27 -14.16
C GLU A 197 10.61 37.25 -13.81
N LYS A 198 11.75 37.69 -13.25
CA LYS A 198 12.80 36.78 -12.76
C LYS A 198 12.29 35.89 -11.64
N LEU A 199 11.51 36.42 -10.69
CA LEU A 199 10.96 35.65 -9.57
C LEU A 199 9.99 34.56 -10.05
N VAL A 200 9.08 34.90 -10.96
CA VAL A 200 8.14 33.95 -11.56
C VAL A 200 8.89 32.87 -12.32
N LYS A 201 9.87 33.25 -13.16
CA LYS A 201 10.69 32.29 -13.93
C LYS A 201 11.54 31.37 -13.06
N LYS A 202 11.95 31.80 -11.86
CA LYS A 202 12.67 30.96 -10.89
C LYS A 202 11.81 29.83 -10.32
N CYS A 203 10.48 29.96 -10.33
CA CYS A 203 9.58 28.98 -9.73
C CYS A 203 8.89 28.11 -10.80
N PRO A 204 9.40 26.90 -11.09
CA PRO A 204 8.85 26.05 -12.16
C PRO A 204 7.46 25.50 -11.86
N VAL A 205 6.99 25.59 -10.62
CA VAL A 205 5.68 25.12 -10.15
C VAL A 205 4.64 26.24 -10.06
N ASN A 206 4.93 27.41 -10.64
CA ASN A 206 4.01 28.55 -10.78
C ASN A 206 3.36 28.98 -9.45
N VAL A 207 4.17 29.11 -8.39
CA VAL A 207 3.70 29.66 -7.10
C VAL A 207 3.44 31.16 -7.22
N PHE A 208 4.25 31.86 -8.02
CA PHE A 208 4.14 33.28 -8.28
C PHE A 208 3.48 33.51 -9.64
N ASP A 209 2.69 34.56 -9.73
CA ASP A 209 2.08 35.04 -10.97
C ASP A 209 2.27 36.55 -11.12
N ILE A 210 2.03 37.10 -12.30
CA ILE A 210 2.16 38.52 -12.60
C ILE A 210 0.76 39.14 -12.71
N GLU A 211 0.47 40.11 -11.86
CA GLU A 211 -0.67 41.00 -12.01
C GLU A 211 -0.23 42.29 -12.71
N ASP A 212 -0.96 42.68 -13.76
CA ASP A 212 -0.73 43.92 -14.51
C ASP A 212 -1.71 45.00 -14.03
N LEU A 213 -1.21 46.00 -13.30
CA LEU A 213 -2.02 47.06 -12.68
C LEU A 213 -2.24 48.24 -13.65
N GLY A 214 -2.57 47.96 -14.91
CA GLY A 214 -2.98 48.95 -15.91
C GLY A 214 -1.99 50.12 -16.15
N ASN A 215 -2.46 51.16 -16.85
CA ASN A 215 -1.67 52.22 -17.51
C ASN A 215 -0.68 53.04 -16.66
N ALA A 216 -0.55 52.81 -15.35
CA ALA A 216 0.43 53.48 -14.49
C ALA A 216 1.10 52.57 -13.43
N GLY A 217 0.62 51.33 -13.25
CA GLY A 217 1.15 50.38 -12.28
C GLY A 217 1.78 49.21 -13.02
N GLY A 218 3.10 49.21 -13.19
CA GLY A 218 3.79 48.14 -13.91
C GLY A 218 3.56 46.74 -13.33
N LYS A 219 4.05 45.73 -14.05
CA LYS A 219 3.96 44.30 -13.69
C LYS A 219 4.36 44.05 -12.22
N LYS A 220 3.48 43.44 -11.43
CA LYS A 220 3.70 43.12 -10.01
C LYS A 220 3.60 41.61 -9.78
N ALA A 221 4.54 41.04 -9.03
CA ALA A 221 4.46 39.63 -8.63
C ALA A 221 3.46 39.45 -7.47
N VAL A 222 2.62 38.43 -7.57
CA VAL A 222 1.73 37.97 -6.49
C VAL A 222 1.92 36.48 -6.24
N VAL A 223 1.55 36.03 -5.04
CA VAL A 223 1.58 34.61 -4.68
C VAL A 223 0.23 34.00 -5.04
N ALA A 224 0.15 33.34 -6.20
CA ALA A 224 -1.10 32.77 -6.71
C ALA A 224 -1.39 31.37 -6.15
N ASN A 225 -0.38 30.49 -6.07
CA ASN A 225 -0.57 29.09 -5.67
C ASN A 225 0.50 28.60 -4.67
N PRO A 226 0.40 29.01 -3.40
CA PRO A 226 1.37 28.60 -2.38
C PRO A 226 1.32 27.07 -2.11
N ARG A 227 0.18 26.42 -2.37
CA ARG A 227 0.02 24.96 -2.19
C ARG A 227 0.94 24.16 -3.13
N ALA A 228 1.19 24.65 -4.34
CA ALA A 228 2.09 24.00 -5.30
C ALA A 228 3.57 24.08 -4.92
N CYS A 229 3.94 24.96 -3.99
CA CYS A 229 5.33 25.15 -3.58
C CYS A 229 5.95 23.86 -3.03
N THR A 230 7.07 23.44 -3.62
CA THR A 230 7.87 22.28 -3.20
C THR A 230 8.93 22.64 -2.15
N LEU A 231 9.01 23.91 -1.73
CA LEU A 231 10.02 24.45 -0.81
C LEU A 231 11.47 24.19 -1.28
N CYS A 232 11.74 24.32 -2.57
CA CYS A 232 13.09 24.21 -3.15
C CYS A 232 14.06 25.33 -2.71
N ARG A 233 13.53 26.42 -2.13
CA ARG A 233 14.27 27.61 -1.66
C ARG A 233 15.00 28.41 -2.75
N GLU A 234 14.72 28.15 -4.02
CA GLU A 234 15.34 28.89 -5.12
C GLU A 234 14.85 30.35 -5.20
N CYS A 235 13.59 30.60 -4.81
CA CYS A 235 13.00 31.94 -4.82
C CYS A 235 13.64 32.88 -3.78
N ILE A 236 14.23 32.35 -2.71
CA ILE A 236 14.94 33.14 -1.70
C ILE A 236 16.44 33.27 -1.99
N ARG A 237 17.01 32.54 -2.95
CA ARG A 237 18.47 32.55 -3.17
C ARG A 237 18.95 33.88 -3.79
N GLY A 238 20.00 34.47 -3.21
CA GLY A 238 20.68 35.66 -3.72
C GLY A 238 19.98 36.97 -3.33
N VAL A 239 19.73 37.86 -4.29
CA VAL A 239 19.14 39.19 -4.05
C VAL A 239 17.70 39.12 -3.48
N ASN A 240 17.07 37.94 -3.52
CA ASN A 240 15.69 37.76 -3.09
C ASN A 240 15.53 37.36 -1.61
N GLU A 241 16.62 37.24 -0.84
CA GLU A 241 16.57 36.82 0.58
C GLU A 241 15.71 37.76 1.43
N GLU A 242 15.69 39.06 1.10
CA GLU A 242 14.88 40.07 1.79
C GLU A 242 13.49 40.29 1.17
N LEU A 243 13.19 39.67 0.03
CA LEU A 243 11.96 39.90 -0.74
C LEU A 243 10.89 38.85 -0.46
N VAL A 244 11.32 37.60 -0.26
CA VAL A 244 10.42 36.45 -0.14
C VAL A 244 10.67 35.78 1.21
N GLU A 245 9.60 35.57 1.98
CA GLU A 245 9.65 34.77 3.18
C GLU A 245 8.93 33.43 2.94
N LEU A 246 9.60 32.34 3.32
CA LEU A 246 9.07 30.97 3.22
C LEU A 246 8.85 30.40 4.61
N LYS A 247 7.58 30.20 4.97
CA LYS A 247 7.13 29.60 6.22
C LYS A 247 6.29 28.36 5.93
N ARG A 248 5.80 27.75 7.01
CA ARG A 248 4.89 26.62 6.97
C ARG A 248 3.77 26.89 7.96
N VAL A 249 2.54 26.69 7.51
CA VAL A 249 1.36 26.77 8.37
C VAL A 249 1.34 25.53 9.26
N LYS A 250 1.56 25.71 10.56
CA LYS A 250 1.84 24.61 11.51
C LYS A 250 0.67 23.65 11.71
N ASP A 251 -0.55 24.13 11.56
CA ASP A 251 -1.81 23.42 11.80
C ASP A 251 -2.51 22.98 10.49
N HIS A 252 -1.88 23.18 9.33
CA HIS A 252 -2.41 22.77 8.03
C HIS A 252 -1.54 21.70 7.39
N PHE A 253 -2.02 20.45 7.43
CA PHE A 253 -1.37 19.30 6.81
C PHE A 253 -2.05 18.88 5.51
N ILE A 254 -1.22 18.72 4.47
CA ILE A 254 -1.58 18.14 3.18
C ILE A 254 -1.15 16.69 3.21
N PHE A 255 -2.11 15.78 3.40
CA PHE A 255 -1.88 14.34 3.35
C PHE A 255 -1.92 13.83 1.92
N THR A 256 -1.07 12.85 1.64
CA THR A 256 -1.07 12.04 0.42
C THR A 256 -1.05 10.59 0.85
N VAL A 257 -2.05 9.82 0.42
CA VAL A 257 -2.20 8.40 0.75
C VAL A 257 -2.38 7.66 -0.57
N GLU A 258 -1.43 6.79 -0.87
CA GLU A 258 -1.44 5.94 -2.06
C GLU A 258 -1.66 4.50 -1.61
N SER A 259 -2.77 3.90 -2.02
CA SER A 259 -3.11 2.51 -1.68
C SER A 259 -2.38 1.52 -2.59
N THR A 260 -2.01 0.34 -2.05
CA THR A 260 -1.55 -0.81 -2.86
C THR A 260 -2.69 -1.53 -3.58
N GLY A 261 -3.94 -1.16 -3.29
CA GLY A 261 -5.12 -1.52 -4.07
C GLY A 261 -6.08 -2.52 -3.41
N ALA A 262 -5.76 -3.05 -2.22
CA ALA A 262 -6.65 -3.92 -1.45
C ALA A 262 -7.91 -3.17 -0.97
N LEU A 263 -7.74 -1.95 -0.46
CA LEU A 263 -8.80 -1.04 -0.03
C LEU A 263 -8.59 0.34 -0.66
N SER A 264 -9.65 1.16 -0.77
CA SER A 264 -9.52 2.53 -1.27
C SER A 264 -8.78 3.43 -0.26
N PRO A 265 -8.06 4.48 -0.70
CA PRO A 265 -7.39 5.41 0.22
C PRO A 265 -8.32 6.05 1.27
N GLU A 266 -9.58 6.30 0.89
CA GLU A 266 -10.61 6.85 1.77
C GLU A 266 -10.96 5.86 2.89
N GLU A 267 -11.17 4.59 2.53
CA GLU A 267 -11.41 3.52 3.51
C GLU A 267 -10.20 3.33 4.44
N LEU A 268 -8.98 3.35 3.90
CA LEU A 268 -7.76 3.21 4.71
C LEU A 268 -7.65 4.30 5.77
N PHE A 269 -7.98 5.55 5.42
CA PHE A 269 -7.97 6.65 6.37
C PHE A 269 -9.06 6.48 7.45
N ILE A 270 -10.26 6.03 7.07
CA ILE A 270 -11.34 5.74 8.01
C ILE A 270 -10.93 4.63 8.99
N GLU A 271 -10.35 3.53 8.49
CA GLU A 271 -9.86 2.44 9.35
C GLU A 271 -8.73 2.91 10.27
N ALA A 272 -7.84 3.80 9.81
CA ALA A 272 -6.81 4.36 10.66
C ALA A 272 -7.38 5.22 11.82
N VAL A 273 -8.49 5.92 11.59
CA VAL A 273 -9.19 6.66 12.65
C VAL A 273 -9.80 5.71 13.67
N LYS A 274 -10.52 4.67 13.22
CA LYS A 274 -11.10 3.64 14.10
C LYS A 274 -10.06 2.94 14.96
N ILE A 275 -8.91 2.58 14.39
CA ILE A 275 -7.82 1.94 15.14
C ILE A 275 -7.28 2.87 16.25
N LEU A 276 -7.25 4.18 16.01
CA LEU A 276 -6.85 5.13 17.04
C LEU A 276 -7.91 5.25 18.15
N GLU A 277 -9.19 5.26 17.79
CA GLU A 277 -10.32 5.24 18.72
C GLU A 277 -10.29 3.98 19.59
N ASP A 278 -10.20 2.79 18.98
CA ASP A 278 -10.12 1.50 19.67
C ASP A 278 -8.95 1.43 20.66
N LYS A 279 -7.82 2.10 20.36
CA LYS A 279 -6.69 2.18 21.27
C LYS A 279 -7.01 3.01 22.52
N CYS A 280 -7.68 4.14 22.34
CA CYS A 280 -8.11 4.97 23.46
C CYS A 280 -9.11 4.21 24.33
N ASP A 281 -10.10 3.56 23.71
CA ASP A 281 -11.12 2.79 24.41
C ASP A 281 -10.54 1.62 25.21
N ARG A 282 -9.57 0.89 24.64
CA ARG A 282 -8.84 -0.15 25.39
C ARG A 282 -8.19 0.38 26.65
N VAL A 283 -7.47 1.50 26.56
CA VAL A 283 -6.81 2.12 27.72
C VAL A 283 -7.83 2.57 28.76
N ILE A 284 -8.95 3.16 28.34
CA ILE A 284 -10.03 3.58 29.26
C ILE A 284 -10.63 2.35 29.96
N SER A 285 -10.87 1.25 29.23
CA SER A 285 -11.45 0.03 29.77
C SER A 285 -10.55 -0.68 30.78
N GLU A 286 -9.22 -0.61 30.62
CA GLU A 286 -8.26 -1.19 31.56
C GLU A 286 -8.08 -0.34 32.83
N LEU A 287 -8.40 0.95 32.75
CA LEU A 287 -8.32 1.89 33.87
C LEU A 287 -9.62 1.98 34.70
N SER A 288 -10.75 1.47 34.19
CA SER A 288 -12.07 1.52 34.85
C SER A 288 -12.35 0.26 35.65
#